data_AF-A0A8T3ZZV7-F1
#
_entry.id   AF-A0A8T3ZZV7-F1
#
_cell.length_a   1.000
_cell.length_b   1.000
_cell.length_c   1.000
_cell.angle_alpha   90.00
_cell.angle_beta   90.00
_cell.angle_gamma   90.00
#
_symmetry.space_group_name_H-M   'P 1'
#
loop_
_entity.id
_entity.type
_entity.pdbx_description
1 polymer ?
#
loop_
_entity_poly.entity_id
_entity_poly.type
_entity_poly.pdbx_seq_one_letter_code
_entity_poly.pdbx_strand_id
1 'polypeptide(L)'
;MEGGKIAYLMDVGSDAVAFKRESARDRRELSYRKSKCVGCWLCFEVCPVEAIDKNPVGIIEGKAVDHPSVVINPEKCVLCGICAEVCLFDSLDLKIDGKSIRGLKGYPHFDKLYKIDENKCKPKDEKAPLVCRDCEDVCPRDALKCRIEFDGKKVKNIVERNESFCILCTTCKLACPENAISVEKIFEGEIKIDLEKCQGCGVCVEVCPSKALGMPRPKFGERAEKLAASDACIYCGACVNACPTGALEVKRNGIKYNKDMQKSWSGKTAKIFEKLVSR
;
A
#
# COMPACT_ATOMS: atom_id res chain seq x y z
N MET A 1 20.53 -6.68 -29.79
CA MET A 1 20.66 -6.89 -28.33
C MET A 1 19.73 -8.04 -27.98
N GLU A 2 20.23 -9.27 -27.99
CA GLU A 2 19.46 -10.44 -27.57
C GLU A 2 19.23 -10.33 -26.06
N GLY A 3 17.99 -10.06 -25.67
CA GLY A 3 17.60 -10.05 -24.26
C GLY A 3 17.61 -11.49 -23.74
N GLY A 4 18.39 -11.76 -22.70
CA GLY A 4 18.37 -13.07 -22.04
C GLY A 4 16.94 -13.48 -21.66
N LYS A 5 16.58 -14.75 -21.94
CA LYS A 5 15.26 -15.31 -21.61
C LYS A 5 14.99 -15.14 -20.11
N ILE A 6 13.78 -14.72 -19.75
CA ILE A 6 13.34 -14.68 -18.36
C ILE A 6 13.06 -16.11 -17.92
N ALA A 7 13.77 -16.56 -16.91
CA ALA A 7 13.45 -17.78 -16.19
C ALA A 7 12.47 -17.44 -15.07
N TYR A 8 11.47 -18.28 -14.83
CA TYR A 8 10.58 -18.15 -13.68
C TYR A 8 10.69 -19.41 -12.83
N LEU A 9 10.68 -19.22 -11.52
CA LEU A 9 10.66 -20.28 -10.53
C LEU A 9 9.40 -20.08 -9.71
N MET A 10 8.49 -21.05 -9.83
CA MET A 10 7.32 -21.15 -8.99
C MET A 10 7.43 -22.49 -8.27
N ASP A 11 7.59 -22.45 -6.95
CA ASP A 11 7.50 -23.66 -6.15
C ASP A 11 6.02 -23.96 -5.93
N VAL A 12 5.60 -25.19 -6.22
CA VAL A 12 4.20 -25.60 -6.14
C VAL A 12 3.85 -25.72 -4.66
N GLY A 13 3.32 -24.63 -4.09
CA GLY A 13 3.03 -24.49 -2.66
C GLY A 13 3.61 -23.24 -2.00
N SER A 14 4.45 -22.47 -2.71
CA SER A 14 5.00 -21.22 -2.16
C SER A 14 4.06 -20.03 -2.32
N ASP A 15 3.95 -19.20 -1.27
CA ASP A 15 3.27 -17.90 -1.28
C ASP A 15 3.87 -16.89 -2.28
N ALA A 16 5.06 -17.20 -2.81
CA ALA A 16 5.82 -16.31 -3.67
C ALA A 16 6.11 -16.91 -5.05
N VAL A 17 6.16 -16.05 -6.06
CA VAL A 17 6.66 -16.37 -7.41
C VAL A 17 7.79 -15.43 -7.74
N ALA A 18 8.89 -15.95 -8.32
CA ALA A 18 10.04 -15.15 -8.72
C ALA A 18 10.31 -15.24 -10.22
N PHE A 19 10.53 -14.08 -10.85
CA PHE A 19 10.90 -13.91 -12.25
C PHE A 19 12.32 -13.37 -12.33
N LYS A 20 13.22 -14.10 -12.97
CA LYS A 20 14.66 -13.83 -12.98
C LYS A 20 15.17 -13.65 -14.40
N ARG A 21 16.07 -12.69 -14.58
CA ARG A 21 16.85 -12.51 -15.81
C ARG A 21 18.30 -12.23 -15.45
N GLU A 22 19.19 -13.01 -16.04
CA GLU A 22 20.62 -12.76 -16.00
C GLU A 22 21.06 -12.19 -17.36
N SER A 23 21.91 -11.17 -17.31
CA SER A 23 22.49 -10.54 -18.50
C SER A 23 23.91 -10.09 -18.21
N ALA A 24 24.67 -9.75 -19.26
CA ALA A 24 26.01 -9.19 -19.09
C ALA A 24 26.05 -7.85 -18.33
N ARG A 25 24.90 -7.15 -18.19
CA ARG A 25 24.81 -5.85 -17.53
C ARG A 25 24.35 -5.93 -16.08
N ASP A 26 23.34 -6.75 -15.82
CA ASP A 26 22.67 -6.86 -14.53
C ASP A 26 21.98 -8.21 -14.35
N ARG A 27 21.78 -8.58 -13.08
CA ARG A 27 20.85 -9.64 -12.66
C ARG A 27 19.61 -9.01 -12.07
N ARG A 28 18.44 -9.34 -12.63
CA ARG A 28 17.14 -8.85 -12.15
C ARG A 28 16.29 -9.98 -11.59
N GLU A 29 15.63 -9.69 -10.47
CA GLU A 29 14.69 -10.60 -9.82
C GLU A 29 13.45 -9.84 -9.36
N LEU A 30 12.30 -10.10 -9.99
CA LEU A 30 11.00 -9.63 -9.53
C LEU A 30 10.35 -10.73 -8.71
N SER A 31 10.04 -10.43 -7.45
CA SER A 31 9.29 -11.33 -6.57
C SER A 31 7.87 -10.81 -6.37
N TYR A 32 6.89 -11.72 -6.43
CA TYR A 32 5.49 -11.48 -6.11
C TYR A 32 5.08 -12.36 -4.92
N ARG A 33 4.51 -11.79 -3.86
CA ARG A 33 3.97 -12.49 -2.68
C ARG A 33 2.45 -12.33 -2.63
N LYS A 34 1.72 -13.43 -2.75
CA LYS A 34 0.25 -13.44 -2.79
C LYS A 34 -0.34 -12.98 -1.46
N SER A 35 0.17 -13.44 -0.33
CA SER A 35 -0.31 -13.12 1.03
C SER A 35 -0.33 -11.64 1.37
N LYS A 36 0.54 -10.85 0.73
CA LYS A 36 0.62 -9.39 0.91
C LYS A 36 -0.23 -8.62 -0.10
N CYS A 37 -0.73 -9.26 -1.16
CA CYS A 37 -1.49 -8.61 -2.21
C CYS A 37 -2.92 -8.35 -1.74
N VAL A 38 -3.37 -7.09 -1.82
CA VAL A 38 -4.73 -6.69 -1.41
C VAL A 38 -5.69 -6.56 -2.60
N GLY A 39 -5.25 -6.92 -3.81
CA GLY A 39 -6.13 -6.85 -4.98
C GLY A 39 -6.47 -5.44 -5.48
N CYS A 40 -5.64 -4.43 -5.18
CA CYS A 40 -5.86 -3.04 -5.62
C CYS A 40 -5.64 -2.82 -7.13
N TRP A 41 -4.90 -3.72 -7.79
CA TRP A 41 -4.56 -3.68 -9.21
C TRP A 41 -3.78 -2.44 -9.69
N LEU A 42 -3.18 -1.64 -8.81
CA LEU A 42 -2.29 -0.53 -9.20
C LEU A 42 -1.17 -0.99 -10.15
N CYS A 43 -0.60 -2.18 -9.91
CA CYS A 43 0.45 -2.74 -10.76
C CYS A 43 -0.03 -3.04 -12.20
N PHE A 44 -1.28 -3.46 -12.37
CA PHE A 44 -1.91 -3.67 -13.67
C PHE A 44 -2.03 -2.32 -14.41
N GLU A 45 -2.51 -1.28 -13.73
CA GLU A 45 -2.73 0.05 -14.32
C GLU A 45 -1.45 0.69 -14.89
N VAL A 46 -0.31 0.40 -14.27
CA VAL A 46 0.98 1.04 -14.63
C VAL A 46 1.90 0.16 -15.47
N CYS A 47 1.54 -1.09 -15.76
CA CYS A 47 2.42 -1.97 -16.53
C CYS A 47 2.58 -1.46 -17.96
N PRO A 48 3.78 -1.01 -18.39
CA PRO A 48 3.94 -0.35 -19.68
C PRO A 48 3.91 -1.33 -20.86
N VAL A 49 4.01 -2.63 -20.59
CA VAL A 49 4.05 -3.72 -21.58
C VAL A 49 2.88 -4.69 -21.41
N GLU A 50 1.88 -4.32 -20.59
CA GLU A 50 0.66 -5.11 -20.39
C GLU A 50 0.95 -6.59 -20.08
N ALA A 51 1.96 -6.81 -19.24
CA ALA A 51 2.38 -8.13 -18.80
C ALA A 51 1.64 -8.61 -17.55
N ILE A 52 0.74 -7.80 -16.99
CA ILE A 52 0.01 -8.12 -15.76
C ILE A 52 -1.46 -8.25 -16.13
N ASP A 53 -2.08 -9.34 -15.69
CA ASP A 53 -3.53 -9.58 -15.79
C ASP A 53 -4.15 -9.55 -14.39
N LYS A 54 -5.43 -9.20 -14.31
CA LYS A 54 -6.19 -9.14 -13.05
C LYS A 54 -6.94 -10.44 -12.85
N ASN A 55 -6.93 -10.93 -11.61
CA ASN A 55 -7.84 -11.99 -11.18
C ASN A 55 -8.87 -11.42 -10.20
N PRO A 56 -10.05 -12.05 -10.07
CA PRO A 56 -11.11 -11.62 -9.13
C PRO A 56 -10.63 -11.39 -7.70
N VAL A 57 -11.29 -10.48 -6.99
CA VAL A 57 -11.01 -10.20 -5.58
C VAL A 57 -12.33 -10.11 -4.83
N GLY A 58 -12.33 -10.46 -3.54
CA GLY A 58 -13.53 -10.43 -2.71
C GLY A 58 -13.79 -11.76 -2.01
N ILE A 59 -15.07 -12.08 -1.87
CA ILE A 59 -15.56 -13.23 -1.10
C ILE A 59 -16.48 -14.07 -1.99
N ILE A 60 -16.22 -15.37 -2.06
CA ILE A 60 -17.07 -16.37 -2.73
C ILE A 60 -17.54 -17.36 -1.67
N GLU A 61 -18.86 -17.57 -1.57
CA GLU A 61 -19.47 -18.49 -0.58
C GLU A 61 -19.01 -18.23 0.87
N GLY A 62 -18.90 -16.96 1.24
CA GLY A 62 -18.48 -16.55 2.59
C GLY A 62 -16.98 -16.72 2.87
N LYS A 63 -16.19 -17.19 1.91
CA LYS A 63 -14.72 -17.30 2.02
C LYS A 63 -14.01 -16.28 1.16
N ALA A 64 -12.95 -15.69 1.70
CA ALA A 64 -12.07 -14.85 0.90
C ALA A 64 -11.51 -15.66 -0.27
N VAL A 65 -11.49 -15.04 -1.45
CA VAL A 65 -10.93 -15.66 -2.65
C VAL A 65 -9.44 -15.90 -2.45
N ASP A 66 -9.03 -17.17 -2.51
CA ASP A 66 -7.66 -17.59 -2.22
C ASP A 66 -6.88 -17.96 -3.50
N HIS A 67 -6.83 -17.04 -4.47
CA HIS A 67 -5.94 -17.12 -5.63
C HIS A 67 -5.14 -15.82 -5.78
N PRO A 68 -4.01 -15.83 -6.52
CA PRO A 68 -3.29 -14.59 -6.85
C PRO A 68 -4.25 -13.54 -7.39
N SER A 69 -4.21 -12.31 -6.89
CA SER A 69 -5.07 -11.23 -7.41
C SER A 69 -4.58 -10.68 -8.76
N VAL A 70 -3.35 -11.03 -9.15
CA VAL A 70 -2.74 -10.71 -10.44
C VAL A 70 -1.90 -11.88 -10.94
N VAL A 71 -1.74 -11.96 -12.26
CA VAL A 71 -0.85 -12.91 -12.95
C VAL A 71 0.13 -12.13 -13.79
N ILE A 72 1.41 -12.53 -13.82
CA ILE A 72 2.45 -11.85 -14.59
C ILE A 72 2.89 -12.77 -15.73
N ASN A 73 2.73 -12.33 -16.98
CA ASN A 73 3.20 -13.00 -18.16
C ASN A 73 4.74 -12.84 -18.30
N PRO A 74 5.52 -13.92 -18.17
CA PRO A 74 6.98 -13.86 -18.21
C PRO A 74 7.54 -13.55 -19.61
N GLU A 75 6.77 -13.79 -20.67
CA GLU A 75 7.19 -13.50 -22.05
C GLU A 75 7.05 -12.02 -22.40
N LYS A 76 6.07 -11.33 -21.80
CA LYS A 76 5.87 -9.88 -21.96
C LYS A 76 6.67 -9.05 -20.97
N CYS A 77 6.86 -9.55 -19.76
CA CYS A 77 7.51 -8.78 -18.68
C CYS A 77 8.93 -8.39 -19.06
N VAL A 78 9.32 -7.14 -18.84
CA VAL A 78 10.69 -6.65 -19.14
C VAL A 78 11.52 -6.37 -17.87
N LEU A 79 10.98 -6.73 -16.70
CA LEU A 79 11.57 -6.50 -15.37
C LEU A 79 11.97 -5.02 -15.15
N CYS A 80 11.05 -4.11 -15.47
CA CYS A 80 11.23 -2.66 -15.32
C CYS A 80 10.96 -2.14 -13.90
N GLY A 81 10.29 -2.91 -13.04
CA GLY A 81 10.15 -2.59 -11.61
C GLY A 81 9.07 -1.60 -11.24
N ILE A 82 8.40 -0.95 -12.20
CA ILE A 82 7.33 0.02 -11.90
C ILE A 82 6.23 -0.60 -11.03
N CYS A 83 5.83 -1.84 -11.32
CA CYS A 83 4.83 -2.57 -10.53
C CYS A 83 5.25 -2.80 -9.07
N ALA A 84 6.56 -2.98 -8.81
CA ALA A 84 7.12 -3.15 -7.48
C ALA A 84 7.18 -1.84 -6.70
N GLU A 85 7.36 -0.73 -7.41
CA GLU A 85 7.33 0.60 -6.81
C GLU A 85 5.92 1.04 -6.43
N VAL A 86 4.96 0.91 -7.35
CA VAL A 86 3.57 1.32 -7.06
C VAL A 86 2.87 0.43 -6.03
N CYS A 87 3.49 -0.71 -5.69
CA CYS A 87 2.97 -1.62 -4.70
C CYS A 87 3.18 -1.08 -3.28
N LEU A 88 2.12 -0.48 -2.73
CA LEU A 88 2.09 0.02 -1.35
C LEU A 88 2.16 -1.08 -0.27
N PHE A 89 2.03 -2.35 -0.65
CA PHE A 89 1.80 -3.47 0.27
C PHE A 89 2.98 -4.44 0.38
N ASP A 90 4.12 -4.11 -0.26
CA ASP A 90 5.31 -4.98 -0.30
C ASP A 90 5.03 -6.39 -0.88
N SER A 91 3.99 -6.50 -1.71
CA SER A 91 3.65 -7.72 -2.44
C SER A 91 4.54 -7.90 -3.67
N LEU A 92 5.08 -6.82 -4.24
CA LEU A 92 6.01 -6.87 -5.37
C LEU A 92 7.33 -6.18 -4.98
N ASP A 93 8.45 -6.87 -5.16
CA ASP A 93 9.80 -6.33 -4.96
C ASP A 93 10.69 -6.70 -6.16
N LEU A 94 11.27 -5.70 -6.81
CA LEU A 94 12.28 -5.90 -7.85
C LEU A 94 13.66 -5.65 -7.24
N LYS A 95 14.56 -6.61 -7.43
CA LYS A 95 15.98 -6.48 -7.10
C LYS A 95 16.83 -6.42 -8.36
N ILE A 96 17.84 -5.55 -8.34
CA ILE A 96 18.92 -5.47 -9.34
C ILE A 96 20.22 -5.76 -8.59
N ASP A 97 20.95 -6.79 -9.03
CA ASP A 97 22.17 -7.28 -8.39
C ASP A 97 22.01 -7.54 -6.89
N GLY A 98 20.84 -8.07 -6.52
CA GLY A 98 20.47 -8.39 -5.13
C GLY A 98 19.96 -7.22 -4.28
N LYS A 99 20.01 -5.98 -4.78
CA LYS A 99 19.52 -4.79 -4.08
C LYS A 99 18.13 -4.41 -4.55
N SER A 100 17.19 -4.16 -3.63
CA SER A 100 15.85 -3.68 -3.98
C SER A 100 15.95 -2.33 -4.70
N ILE A 101 15.07 -2.11 -5.69
CA ILE A 101 14.96 -0.81 -6.37
C ILE A 101 14.36 0.28 -5.47
N ARG A 102 13.74 -0.09 -4.36
CA ARG A 102 13.14 0.87 -3.43
C ARG A 102 14.24 1.73 -2.80
N GLY A 103 14.15 3.04 -3.00
CA GLY A 103 15.19 3.98 -2.56
C GLY A 103 16.44 3.99 -3.45
N LEU A 104 16.45 3.27 -4.58
CA LEU A 104 17.55 3.33 -5.53
C LEU A 104 17.56 4.69 -6.24
N LYS A 105 18.65 5.43 -6.11
CA LYS A 105 18.78 6.77 -6.68
C LYS A 105 18.54 6.78 -8.19
N GLY A 106 17.59 7.60 -8.61
CA GLY A 106 17.26 7.81 -10.02
C GLY A 106 16.29 6.78 -10.64
N TYR A 107 15.80 5.82 -9.84
CA TYR A 107 14.61 5.03 -10.19
C TYR A 107 13.33 5.82 -9.80
N PRO A 108 12.22 5.64 -10.54
CA PRO A 108 10.92 6.13 -10.12
C PRO A 108 10.56 5.58 -8.74
N HIS A 109 10.12 6.46 -7.84
CA HIS A 109 9.58 6.10 -6.54
C HIS A 109 8.55 7.08 -6.01
N PHE A 110 7.63 6.55 -5.19
CA PHE A 110 6.69 7.38 -4.46
C PHE A 110 7.38 8.16 -3.35
N ASP A 111 6.96 9.42 -3.15
CA ASP A 111 7.48 10.27 -2.09
C ASP A 111 6.84 9.86 -0.77
N LYS A 112 7.50 8.94 -0.06
CA LYS A 112 7.04 8.40 1.22
C LYS A 112 7.36 9.37 2.36
N LEU A 113 6.50 10.37 2.53
CA LEU A 113 6.66 11.40 3.56
C LEU A 113 6.11 10.90 4.90
N TYR A 114 7.02 10.62 5.83
CA TYR A 114 6.69 10.31 7.22
C TYR A 114 7.86 10.67 8.12
N LYS A 115 7.56 11.37 9.21
CA LYS A 115 8.53 11.80 10.23
C LYS A 115 7.88 11.79 11.61
N ILE A 116 8.67 11.43 12.62
CA ILE A 116 8.30 11.61 14.02
C ILE A 116 9.21 12.70 14.60
N ASP A 117 8.60 13.64 15.31
CA ASP A 117 9.31 14.59 16.15
C ASP A 117 9.55 13.95 17.53
N GLU A 118 10.77 13.46 17.74
CA GLU A 118 11.19 12.81 19.00
C GLU A 118 11.14 13.74 20.21
N ASN A 119 11.08 15.06 20.01
CA ASN A 119 10.93 16.01 21.12
C ASN A 119 9.47 16.17 21.56
N LYS A 120 8.53 15.90 20.66
CA LYS A 120 7.09 15.91 20.94
C LYS A 120 6.57 14.55 21.35
N CYS A 121 7.13 13.46 20.82
CA CYS A 121 6.70 12.12 21.21
C CYS A 121 7.11 11.81 22.65
N LYS A 122 6.13 11.75 23.55
CA LYS A 122 6.34 11.60 24.99
C LYS A 122 5.60 10.38 25.57
N PRO A 123 6.08 9.81 26.69
CA PRO A 123 5.32 8.85 27.49
C PRO A 123 3.98 9.42 27.96
N LYS A 124 2.98 8.58 28.28
CA LYS A 124 1.64 9.03 28.71
C LYS A 124 1.63 9.78 30.05
N ASP A 125 2.65 9.56 30.88
CA ASP A 125 2.79 10.21 32.18
C ASP A 125 4.29 10.46 32.42
N GLU A 126 4.66 11.71 32.71
CA GLU A 126 6.06 12.09 32.96
C GLU A 126 6.55 11.67 34.37
N LYS A 127 5.63 11.41 35.31
CA LYS A 127 5.91 10.96 36.70
C LYS A 127 5.95 9.45 36.83
N ALA A 128 5.15 8.75 36.01
CA ALA A 128 5.15 7.30 35.89
C ALA A 128 5.25 6.93 34.40
N PRO A 129 6.46 6.89 33.81
CA PRO A 129 6.66 6.79 32.37
C PRO A 129 6.13 5.48 31.80
N LEU A 130 4.86 5.51 31.39
CA LEU A 130 4.19 4.46 30.64
C LEU A 130 4.36 4.71 29.14
N VAL A 131 4.58 3.63 28.40
CA VAL A 131 4.67 3.66 26.94
C VAL A 131 3.40 4.28 26.36
N CYS A 132 3.55 5.30 25.52
CA CYS A 132 2.45 5.80 24.70
C CYS A 132 2.30 4.92 23.45
N ARG A 133 1.13 4.28 23.30
CA ARG A 133 0.83 3.31 22.24
C ARG A 133 -0.25 3.77 21.26
N ASP A 134 -0.75 5.00 21.39
CA ASP A 134 -1.93 5.44 20.63
C ASP A 134 -1.77 5.27 19.11
N CYS A 135 -0.54 5.47 18.58
CA CYS A 135 -0.26 5.24 17.16
C CYS A 135 -0.11 3.75 16.77
N GLU A 136 0.38 2.89 17.66
CA GLU A 136 0.46 1.44 17.48
C GLU A 136 -0.96 0.84 17.52
N ASP A 137 -1.77 1.23 18.50
CA ASP A 137 -3.11 0.69 18.74
C ASP A 137 -4.08 0.97 17.58
N VAL A 138 -3.95 2.11 16.90
CA VAL A 138 -4.78 2.44 15.74
C VAL A 138 -4.19 1.99 14.41
N CYS A 139 -2.98 1.41 14.37
CA CYS A 139 -2.33 1.05 13.12
C CYS A 139 -3.05 -0.14 12.46
N PRO A 140 -3.69 0.02 11.29
CA PRO A 140 -4.48 -1.06 10.69
C PRO A 140 -3.62 -2.21 10.12
N ARG A 141 -2.30 -2.05 10.13
CA ARG A 141 -1.31 -2.92 9.48
C ARG A 141 -0.19 -3.36 10.42
N ASP A 142 -0.30 -3.07 11.72
CA ASP A 142 0.72 -3.39 12.73
C ASP A 142 2.13 -2.90 12.35
N ALA A 143 2.19 -1.76 11.67
CA ALA A 143 3.44 -1.21 11.13
C ALA A 143 4.25 -0.42 12.15
N LEU A 144 3.70 -0.15 13.34
CA LEU A 144 4.31 0.66 14.38
C LEU A 144 4.48 -0.16 15.66
N LYS A 145 5.62 0.03 16.33
CA LYS A 145 5.90 -0.55 17.64
C LYS A 145 6.41 0.52 18.59
N CYS A 146 5.71 0.71 19.70
CA CYS A 146 6.07 1.69 20.72
C CYS A 146 6.79 1.02 21.89
N ARG A 147 7.87 1.67 22.35
CA ARG A 147 8.55 1.32 23.60
C ARG A 147 9.05 2.57 24.30
N ILE A 148 9.59 2.39 25.49
CA ILE A 148 10.30 3.45 26.22
C ILE A 148 11.78 3.11 26.31
N GLU A 149 12.61 4.13 26.27
CA GLU A 149 14.05 4.05 26.48
C GLU A 149 14.50 5.14 27.46
N PHE A 150 15.47 4.83 28.32
CA PHE A 150 16.07 5.80 29.23
C PHE A 150 17.42 6.26 28.69
N ASP A 151 17.58 7.56 28.45
CA ASP A 151 18.80 8.13 27.86
C ASP A 151 19.83 8.61 28.90
N GLY A 152 19.66 8.22 30.16
CA GLY A 152 20.48 8.69 31.29
C GLY A 152 19.94 9.95 31.97
N LYS A 153 19.01 10.69 31.34
CA LYS A 153 18.40 11.91 31.91
C LYS A 153 16.89 11.83 31.98
N LYS A 154 16.24 11.31 30.93
CA LYS A 154 14.78 11.23 30.84
C LYS A 154 14.34 9.96 30.13
N VAL A 155 13.09 9.57 30.35
CA VAL A 155 12.45 8.52 29.58
C VAL A 155 11.90 9.10 28.28
N LYS A 156 12.25 8.47 27.16
CA LYS A 156 11.76 8.80 25.82
C LYS A 156 10.79 7.73 25.35
N ASN A 157 9.76 8.14 24.61
CA ASN A 157 8.91 7.21 23.89
C ASN A 157 9.48 7.02 22.48
N ILE A 158 9.83 5.79 22.14
CA ILE A 158 10.41 5.41 20.86
C ILE A 158 9.34 4.69 20.05
N VAL A 159 9.24 5.08 18.78
CA VAL A 159 8.29 4.48 17.83
C VAL A 159 9.10 3.94 16.65
N GLU A 160 9.09 2.62 16.52
CA GLU A 160 9.70 1.95 15.38
C GLU A 160 8.67 1.71 14.29
N ARG A 161 9.05 1.98 13.04
CA ARG A 161 8.19 1.79 11.87
C ARG A 161 8.74 0.70 10.96
N ASN A 162 7.90 -0.30 10.67
CA ASN A 162 8.14 -1.25 9.60
C ASN A 162 7.67 -0.68 8.25
N GLU A 163 8.64 -0.35 7.38
CA GLU A 163 8.36 0.23 6.06
C GLU A 163 7.63 -0.71 5.09
N SER A 164 7.74 -2.03 5.30
CA SER A 164 7.06 -3.01 4.46
C SER A 164 5.56 -3.07 4.74
N PHE A 165 5.14 -2.65 5.93
CA PHE A 165 3.74 -2.72 6.39
C PHE A 165 3.06 -1.35 6.37
N CYS A 166 3.83 -0.28 6.53
CA CYS A 166 3.29 1.07 6.54
C CYS A 166 2.80 1.50 5.16
N ILE A 167 1.51 1.84 5.07
CA ILE A 167 0.85 2.29 3.83
C ILE A 167 0.55 3.80 3.83
N LEU A 168 1.08 4.55 4.81
CA LEU A 168 0.91 6.00 4.96
C LEU A 168 -0.57 6.45 5.05
N CYS A 169 -1.42 5.64 5.69
CA CYS A 169 -2.86 5.90 5.85
C CYS A 169 -3.22 7.03 6.81
N THR A 170 -2.25 7.68 7.45
CA THR A 170 -2.41 8.82 8.37
C THR A 170 -3.15 8.56 9.69
N THR A 171 -3.65 7.35 9.96
CA THR A 171 -4.35 7.04 11.23
C THR A 171 -3.49 7.34 12.46
N CYS A 172 -2.19 7.01 12.41
CA CYS A 172 -1.25 7.32 13.49
C CYS A 172 -1.08 8.82 13.75
N LYS A 173 -1.15 9.67 12.70
CA LYS A 173 -1.14 11.13 12.84
C LYS A 173 -2.39 11.63 13.55
N LEU A 174 -3.56 11.09 13.19
CA LEU A 174 -4.83 11.47 13.81
C LEU A 174 -4.93 11.04 15.27
N ALA A 175 -4.34 9.90 15.64
CA ALA A 175 -4.38 9.38 17.00
C ALA A 175 -3.31 9.96 17.93
N CYS A 176 -2.30 10.67 17.41
CA CYS A 176 -1.20 11.15 18.22
C CYS A 176 -1.61 12.37 19.05
N PRO A 177 -1.69 12.28 20.39
CA PRO A 177 -2.13 13.40 21.24
C PRO A 177 -1.16 14.60 21.17
N GLU A 178 0.13 14.33 20.98
CA GLU A 178 1.20 15.34 20.95
C GLU A 178 1.42 15.94 19.55
N ASN A 179 0.67 15.50 18.53
CA ASN A 179 0.91 15.87 17.13
C ASN A 179 2.37 15.67 16.68
N ALA A 180 3.02 14.61 17.20
CA ALA A 180 4.43 14.32 16.94
C ALA A 180 4.66 13.67 15.57
N ILE A 181 3.62 13.14 14.93
CA ILE A 181 3.72 12.37 13.69
C ILE A 181 3.27 13.23 12.50
N SER A 182 4.19 13.47 11.56
CA SER A 182 3.90 14.04 10.25
C SER A 182 3.90 12.92 9.22
N VAL A 183 2.79 12.70 8.52
CA VAL A 183 2.67 11.71 7.45
C VAL A 183 1.71 12.23 6.38
N GLU A 184 2.04 11.94 5.13
CA GLU A 184 1.22 12.26 3.97
C GLU A 184 0.92 11.02 3.15
N LYS A 185 -0.30 10.95 2.62
CA LYS A 185 -0.70 9.90 1.69
C LYS A 185 0.03 10.07 0.36
N ILE A 186 0.26 8.96 -0.34
CA ILE A 186 0.80 8.98 -1.70
C ILE A 186 -0.20 9.58 -2.69
N PHE A 187 -1.46 9.18 -2.57
CA PHE A 187 -2.53 9.63 -3.44
C PHE A 187 -3.40 10.67 -2.73
N GLU A 188 -3.84 11.65 -3.50
CA GLU A 188 -4.94 12.55 -3.16
C GLU A 188 -6.15 12.17 -4.00
N GLY A 189 -7.35 12.22 -3.43
CA GLY A 189 -8.52 11.71 -4.11
C GLY A 189 -9.79 11.73 -3.29
N GLU A 190 -10.83 11.13 -3.84
CA GLU A 190 -12.14 10.96 -3.22
C GLU A 190 -12.63 9.52 -3.38
N ILE A 191 -13.43 9.07 -2.42
CA ILE A 191 -14.19 7.81 -2.50
C ILE A 191 -15.67 8.15 -2.48
N LYS A 192 -16.42 7.62 -3.44
CA LYS A 192 -17.87 7.78 -3.54
C LYS A 192 -18.55 6.45 -3.28
N ILE A 193 -19.66 6.51 -2.54
CA ILE A 193 -20.47 5.36 -2.17
C ILE A 193 -21.89 5.59 -2.67
N ASP A 194 -22.33 4.75 -3.60
CA ASP A 194 -23.72 4.69 -4.06
C ASP A 194 -24.52 3.80 -3.09
N LEU A 195 -25.25 4.45 -2.17
CA LEU A 195 -26.02 3.76 -1.13
C LEU A 195 -27.26 3.01 -1.67
N GLU A 196 -27.69 3.32 -2.89
CA GLU A 196 -28.79 2.60 -3.56
C GLU A 196 -28.29 1.26 -4.10
N LYS A 197 -27.11 1.24 -4.73
CA LYS A 197 -26.46 0.00 -5.18
C LYS A 197 -25.87 -0.81 -4.04
N CYS A 198 -25.50 -0.16 -2.94
CA CYS A 198 -24.92 -0.82 -1.77
C CYS A 198 -25.96 -1.75 -1.10
N GLN A 199 -25.60 -3.03 -0.98
CA GLN A 199 -26.43 -4.03 -0.28
C GLN A 199 -26.05 -4.22 1.19
N GLY A 200 -25.02 -3.52 1.68
CA GLY A 200 -24.54 -3.67 3.07
C GLY A 200 -23.92 -5.05 3.35
N CYS A 201 -23.25 -5.67 2.36
CA CYS A 201 -22.65 -7.00 2.52
C CYS A 201 -21.33 -7.04 3.30
N GLY A 202 -20.70 -5.88 3.55
CA GLY A 202 -19.48 -5.78 4.36
C GLY A 202 -18.16 -6.17 3.67
N VAL A 203 -18.19 -6.77 2.47
CA VAL A 203 -16.96 -7.22 1.75
C VAL A 203 -15.92 -6.10 1.63
N CYS A 204 -16.34 -4.88 1.30
CA CYS A 204 -15.45 -3.73 1.15
C CYS A 204 -14.78 -3.29 2.47
N VAL A 205 -15.42 -3.53 3.62
CA VAL A 205 -14.88 -3.26 4.96
C VAL A 205 -13.76 -4.26 5.25
N GLU A 206 -14.02 -5.54 5.02
CA GLU A 206 -13.05 -6.63 5.25
C GLU A 206 -11.79 -6.49 4.40
N VAL A 207 -11.93 -6.15 3.11
CA VAL A 207 -10.76 -6.03 2.22
C VAL A 207 -9.98 -4.71 2.39
N CYS A 208 -10.48 -3.76 3.19
CA CYS A 208 -9.88 -2.42 3.29
C CYS A 208 -8.57 -2.45 4.10
N PRO A 209 -7.38 -2.26 3.46
CA PRO A 209 -6.11 -2.40 4.17
C PRO A 209 -5.83 -1.27 5.16
N SER A 210 -6.53 -0.13 5.02
CA SER A 210 -6.42 1.00 5.95
C SER A 210 -7.54 1.07 6.98
N LYS A 211 -8.49 0.11 6.97
CA LYS A 211 -9.72 0.13 7.78
C LYS A 211 -10.49 1.46 7.67
N ALA A 212 -10.47 2.06 6.48
CA ALA A 212 -11.14 3.33 6.22
C ALA A 212 -12.65 3.19 6.01
N LEU A 213 -13.11 2.00 5.62
CA LEU A 213 -14.53 1.72 5.44
C LEU A 213 -15.10 1.09 6.70
N GLY A 214 -16.31 1.47 7.08
CA GLY A 214 -17.01 0.92 8.24
C GLY A 214 -18.53 0.98 8.07
N MET A 215 -19.22 0.18 8.88
CA MET A 215 -20.69 0.18 8.95
C MET A 215 -21.13 0.97 10.19
N PRO A 216 -21.67 2.19 10.02
CA PRO A 216 -22.10 3.02 11.15
C PRO A 216 -23.18 2.33 11.98
N ARG A 217 -23.07 2.48 13.31
CA ARG A 217 -24.16 2.13 14.22
C ARG A 217 -24.91 3.42 14.54
N PRO A 218 -26.14 3.62 14.04
CA PRO A 218 -26.90 4.82 14.32
C PRO A 218 -27.29 4.89 15.80
N LYS A 219 -27.57 6.10 16.31
CA LYS A 219 -28.24 6.23 17.61
C LYS A 219 -29.70 5.79 17.48
N PHE A 220 -30.34 5.55 18.61
CA PHE A 220 -31.76 5.20 18.63
C PHE A 220 -32.59 6.29 17.94
N GLY A 221 -33.40 5.90 16.94
CA GLY A 221 -34.24 6.81 16.14
C GLY A 221 -33.58 7.37 14.87
N GLU A 222 -32.28 7.13 14.64
CA GLU A 222 -31.58 7.54 13.42
C GLU A 222 -31.56 6.42 12.38
N ARG A 223 -31.53 6.81 11.09
CA ARG A 223 -31.36 5.85 9.98
C ARG A 223 -29.90 5.40 9.93
N ALA A 224 -29.66 4.09 9.96
CA ALA A 224 -28.34 3.53 9.69
C ALA A 224 -27.95 3.79 8.23
N GLU A 225 -26.81 4.45 8.01
CA GLU A 225 -26.13 4.35 6.73
C GLU A 225 -25.55 2.93 6.58
N LYS A 226 -25.63 2.37 5.37
CA LYS A 226 -25.14 1.02 5.10
C LYS A 226 -23.60 0.92 5.16
N LEU A 227 -22.92 2.03 4.86
CA LEU A 227 -21.47 2.09 4.73
C LEU A 227 -21.01 3.54 4.77
N ALA A 228 -19.90 3.82 5.45
CA ALA A 228 -19.22 5.10 5.47
C ALA A 228 -17.72 4.94 5.26
N ALA A 229 -17.05 6.00 4.81
CA ALA A 229 -15.61 6.07 4.63
C ALA A 229 -15.00 7.15 5.52
N SER A 230 -13.81 6.90 6.07
CA SER A 230 -13.03 7.85 6.85
C SER A 230 -11.82 8.38 6.09
N ASP A 231 -11.17 9.39 6.68
CA ASP A 231 -9.94 9.99 6.15
C ASP A 231 -8.74 9.03 6.16
N ALA A 232 -8.85 7.80 6.68
CA ALA A 232 -7.81 6.79 6.54
C ALA A 232 -7.71 6.21 5.11
N CYS A 233 -8.62 6.56 4.20
CA CYS A 233 -8.60 6.05 2.82
C CYS A 233 -7.32 6.49 2.09
N ILE A 234 -6.60 5.52 1.52
CA ILE A 234 -5.39 5.75 0.71
C ILE A 234 -5.67 5.70 -0.80
N TYR A 235 -6.93 5.60 -1.19
CA TYR A 235 -7.38 5.58 -2.59
C TYR A 235 -6.78 4.43 -3.42
N CYS A 236 -6.46 3.29 -2.81
CA CYS A 236 -5.85 2.17 -3.54
C CYS A 236 -6.82 1.46 -4.50
N GLY A 237 -8.14 1.49 -4.25
CA GLY A 237 -9.15 0.87 -5.10
C GLY A 237 -9.50 -0.60 -4.78
N ALA A 238 -8.86 -1.23 -3.78
CA ALA A 238 -9.16 -2.62 -3.41
C ALA A 238 -10.66 -2.87 -3.11
N CYS A 239 -11.31 -1.91 -2.44
CA CYS A 239 -12.74 -1.99 -2.13
C CYS A 239 -13.65 -1.92 -3.37
N VAL A 240 -13.27 -1.12 -4.38
CA VAL A 240 -13.98 -1.01 -5.66
C VAL A 240 -13.91 -2.35 -6.37
N ASN A 241 -12.71 -2.93 -6.44
CA ASN A 241 -12.47 -4.20 -7.15
C ASN A 241 -13.19 -5.38 -6.51
N ALA A 242 -13.42 -5.34 -5.20
CA ALA A 242 -14.12 -6.37 -4.45
C ALA A 242 -15.64 -6.19 -4.38
N CYS A 243 -16.18 -5.04 -4.83
CA CYS A 243 -17.59 -4.73 -4.70
C CYS A 243 -18.40 -5.45 -5.79
N PRO A 244 -19.30 -6.40 -5.44
CA PRO A 244 -20.06 -7.15 -6.45
C PRO A 244 -21.14 -6.32 -7.15
N THR A 245 -21.58 -5.21 -6.52
CA THR A 245 -22.64 -4.35 -7.07
C THR A 245 -22.13 -3.08 -7.72
N GLY A 246 -20.81 -2.85 -7.73
CA GLY A 246 -20.23 -1.61 -8.26
C GLY A 246 -20.68 -0.35 -7.52
N ALA A 247 -20.97 -0.46 -6.22
CA ALA A 247 -21.43 0.65 -5.38
C ALA A 247 -20.33 1.63 -4.95
N LEU A 248 -19.07 1.34 -5.27
CA LEU A 248 -17.90 2.11 -4.83
C LEU A 248 -17.13 2.64 -6.03
N GLU A 249 -16.71 3.90 -5.93
CA GLU A 249 -15.83 4.55 -6.90
C GLU A 249 -14.69 5.25 -6.14
N VAL A 250 -13.47 5.13 -6.64
CA VAL A 250 -12.30 5.85 -6.13
C VAL A 250 -11.74 6.69 -7.26
N LYS A 251 -11.67 8.00 -7.06
CA LYS A 251 -11.00 8.94 -7.96
C LYS A 251 -9.72 9.42 -7.33
N ARG A 252 -8.65 9.50 -8.11
CA ARG A 252 -7.37 10.04 -7.66
C ARG A 252 -7.10 11.31 -8.44
N ASN A 253 -6.80 12.39 -7.76
CA ASN A 253 -6.58 13.70 -8.36
C ASN A 253 -5.13 14.18 -8.20
N GLY A 254 -4.34 13.49 -7.38
CA GLY A 254 -2.94 13.80 -7.13
C GLY A 254 -2.13 12.57 -6.74
N ILE A 255 -0.84 12.60 -7.07
CA ILE A 255 0.13 11.55 -6.74
C ILE A 255 1.48 12.18 -6.39
N LYS A 256 2.10 11.71 -5.30
CA LYS A 256 3.40 12.20 -4.82
C LYS A 256 4.52 11.23 -5.17
N TYR A 257 5.49 11.69 -5.96
CA TYR A 257 6.60 10.89 -6.46
C TYR A 257 7.80 11.74 -6.84
N ASN A 258 8.98 11.12 -6.84
CA ASN A 258 10.23 11.82 -7.10
C ASN A 258 10.31 12.35 -8.54
N LYS A 259 10.78 13.60 -8.66
CA LYS A 259 11.03 14.22 -9.98
C LYS A 259 12.48 14.04 -10.44
N ASP A 260 13.38 13.78 -9.48
CA ASP A 260 14.82 13.60 -9.72
C ASP A 260 15.13 12.16 -10.16
N MET A 261 14.85 11.87 -11.43
CA MET A 261 15.06 10.56 -12.05
C MET A 261 16.18 10.57 -13.10
N GLN A 262 16.74 9.39 -13.39
CA GLN A 262 17.64 9.23 -14.54
C GLN A 262 16.91 9.55 -15.86
N LYS A 263 17.65 10.00 -16.88
CA LYS A 263 17.11 10.41 -18.20
C LYS A 263 16.24 9.35 -18.88
N SER A 264 16.50 8.06 -18.63
CA SER A 264 15.70 6.95 -19.18
C SER A 264 14.26 6.93 -18.69
N TRP A 265 14.01 7.53 -17.53
CA TRP A 265 12.72 7.58 -16.84
C TRP A 265 12.04 8.95 -16.96
N SER A 266 12.82 10.02 -17.12
CA SER A 266 12.29 11.38 -17.29
C SER A 266 11.27 11.43 -18.44
N GLY A 267 10.05 11.87 -18.13
CA GLY A 267 8.90 11.92 -19.07
C GLY A 267 8.10 10.62 -19.21
N LYS A 268 8.74 9.45 -19.20
CA LYS A 268 8.02 8.15 -19.26
C LYS A 268 7.28 7.86 -17.95
N THR A 269 7.92 8.12 -16.82
CA THR A 269 7.32 7.92 -15.49
C THR A 269 6.11 8.82 -15.30
N ALA A 270 6.19 10.10 -15.71
CA ALA A 270 5.07 11.04 -15.61
C ALA A 270 3.83 10.47 -16.33
N LYS A 271 3.98 10.05 -17.58
CA LYS A 271 2.90 9.41 -18.35
C LYS A 271 2.33 8.15 -17.71
N ILE A 272 3.18 7.36 -17.04
CA ILE A 272 2.75 6.12 -16.40
C ILE A 272 1.98 6.41 -15.10
N PHE A 273 2.45 7.34 -14.28
CA PHE A 273 1.80 7.73 -13.04
C PHE A 273 0.57 8.62 -13.28
N GLU A 274 0.52 9.38 -14.37
CA GLU A 274 -0.67 10.10 -14.83
C GLU A 274 -1.85 9.15 -15.04
N LYS A 275 -1.62 7.91 -15.48
CA LYS A 275 -2.69 6.88 -15.59
C LYS A 275 -3.37 6.57 -14.26
N LEU A 276 -2.68 6.78 -13.14
CA LEU A 276 -3.23 6.54 -11.81
C LEU A 276 -4.16 7.65 -11.35
N VAL A 277 -4.06 8.87 -11.91
CA VAL A 277 -4.83 10.07 -11.54
C VAL A 277 -5.81 10.56 -12.61
N SER A 278 -5.88 9.90 -13.76
CA SER A 278 -6.71 10.33 -14.89
C SER A 278 -8.06 9.58 -14.98
N ARG A 279 -8.64 9.16 -13.84
CA ARG A 279 -9.88 8.37 -13.78
C ARG A 279 -10.84 8.88 -12.71
#